data_AF-A0A5C5CU84-F1
#
_entry.id   AF-A0A5C5CU84-F1
#
_cell.length_a   1.000
_cell.length_b   1.000
_cell.length_c   1.000
_cell.angle_alpha   90.00
_cell.angle_beta   90.00
_cell.angle_gamma   90.00
#
_symmetry.space_group_name_H-M   'P 1'
#
loop_
_entity.id
_entity.type
_entity.pdbx_description
1 polymer ?
#
loop_
_entity_poly.entity_id
_entity_poly.type
_entity_poly.pdbx_seq_one_letter_code
_entity_poly.pdbx_strand_id
1 'polypeptide(L)' 'MKQYIVKLDTIIQGRPVSEKDIVSLSDSEAKGYKAAGLISAVEADEPEKPVAAPAPAKKAEK' A
#
# COMPACT_ATOMS: atom_id res chain seq x y z
N MET A 1 6.08 -4.99 -12.16
CA MET A 1 5.94 -4.22 -10.90
C MET A 1 5.57 -5.21 -9.80
N LYS A 2 6.06 -5.03 -8.57
CA LYS A 2 5.78 -5.90 -7.41
C LYS A 2 5.09 -5.08 -6.32
N GLN A 3 4.31 -5.76 -5.48
CA GLN A 3 3.67 -5.13 -4.33
C GLN A 3 4.56 -5.20 -3.10
N TYR A 4 4.57 -4.12 -2.34
CA TYR A 4 5.33 -3.98 -1.11
C TYR A 4 4.44 -3.37 -0.04
N ILE A 5 4.56 -3.88 1.19
CA ILE A 5 3.88 -3.33 2.36
C ILE A 5 4.78 -2.30 3.03
N VAL A 6 4.24 -1.12 3.27
CA VAL A 6 4.90 -0.03 3.98
C VAL A 6 4.95 -0.37 5.46
N LYS A 7 6.12 -0.24 6.09
CA LYS A 7 6.32 -0.54 7.51
C LYS A 7 6.24 0.69 8.41
N LEU A 8 6.33 1.90 7.86
CA LEU A 8 6.37 3.17 8.58
C LEU A 8 5.76 4.27 7.72
N ASP A 9 5.07 5.24 8.31
CA ASP A 9 4.57 6.42 7.58
C ASP A 9 5.72 7.15 6.88
N THR A 10 5.61 7.29 5.56
CA THR A 10 6.69 7.84 4.72
C THR A 10 6.14 8.39 3.41
N ILE A 11 7.03 8.92 2.57
CA ILE A 11 6.69 9.44 1.26
C ILE A 11 7.37 8.56 0.20
N ILE A 12 6.57 7.85 -0.59
CA ILE A 12 7.03 6.99 -1.68
C ILE A 12 6.61 7.62 -3.01
N GLN A 13 7.56 7.84 -3.93
CA GLN A 13 7.31 8.49 -5.23
C GLN A 13 6.59 9.85 -5.12
N GLY A 14 6.85 10.62 -4.04
CA GLY A 14 6.20 11.91 -3.79
C GLY A 14 4.76 11.81 -3.27
N ARG A 15 4.27 10.60 -2.95
CA ARG A 15 2.97 10.38 -2.32
C ARG A 15 3.14 9.97 -0.86
N PRO A 16 2.43 10.60 0.09
CA PRO A 16 2.41 10.14 1.47
C PRO A 16 1.68 8.79 1.53
N VAL A 17 2.30 7.83 2.20
CA VAL A 17 1.79 6.48 2.42
C VAL A 17 1.96 6.12 3.88
N SER A 18 0.99 5.40 4.42
CA SER A 18 0.98 5.07 5.85
C SER A 18 1.50 3.67 6.12
N GLU A 19 1.85 3.42 7.39
CA GLU A 19 2.18 2.06 7.83
C GLU A 19 1.05 1.07 7.45
N LYS A 20 1.44 -0.11 6.94
CA LYS A 20 0.61 -1.20 6.38
C LYS A 20 -0.05 -0.91 5.02
N ASP A 21 0.20 0.25 4.42
CA ASP A 21 -0.25 0.52 3.05
C ASP A 21 0.47 -0.38 2.04
N ILE A 22 -0.21 -0.75 0.95
CA ILE A 22 0.35 -1.59 -0.11
C ILE A 22 0.66 -0.71 -1.32
N VAL A 23 1.95 -0.57 -1.61
CA VAL A 23 2.44 0.18 -2.77
C VAL A 23 2.94 -0.76 -3.86
N SER A 24 2.66 -0.41 -5.12
CA SER A 24 3.20 -1.13 -6.28
C SER A 24 4.43 -0.40 -6.80
N LEU A 25 5.61 -1.02 -6.68
CA LEU A 25 6.89 -0.43 -7.07
C LEU A 25 7.66 -1.34 -8.02
N SER A 26 8.56 -0.75 -8.79
CA SER A 26 9.56 -1.49 -9.56
C SER A 26 10.69 -1.96 -8.63
N ASP A 27 11.37 -3.05 -8.98
CA ASP A 27 12.46 -3.62 -8.16
C ASP A 27 13.57 -2.58 -7.89
N SER A 28 13.88 -1.76 -8.91
CA SER A 28 14.86 -0.66 -8.82
C SER A 28 14.47 0.39 -7.78
N GLU A 29 13.20 0.78 -7.73
CA GLU A 29 12.70 1.80 -6.79
C GLU A 29 12.55 1.22 -5.38
N ALA A 30 11.99 0.01 -5.29
CA ALA A 30 11.80 -0.70 -4.04
C ALA A 30 13.13 -1.04 -3.35
N LYS A 31 14.23 -1.22 -4.08
CA LYS A 31 15.54 -1.52 -3.52
C LYS A 31 15.99 -0.47 -2.51
N GLY A 32 15.79 0.81 -2.81
CA GLY A 32 16.15 1.91 -1.90
C GLY A 32 15.31 1.90 -0.63
N TYR A 33 13.99 1.83 -0.78
CA TYR A 33 13.06 1.79 0.36
C TYR A 33 13.21 0.53 1.20
N LYS A 34 13.47 -0.63 0.58
CA LYS A 34 13.71 -1.91 1.26
C LYS A 34 15.03 -1.89 2.04
N ALA A 35 16.08 -1.31 1.45
CA ALA A 35 17.37 -1.13 2.13
C ALA A 35 17.26 -0.17 3.32
N ALA A 36 16.40 0.85 3.22
CA ALA A 36 16.07 1.75 4.33
C ALA A 36 15.10 1.14 5.36
N GLY A 37 14.58 -0.07 5.13
CA GLY A 37 13.62 -0.73 6.02
C GLY A 37 12.20 -0.13 5.99
N LEU A 38 11.92 0.77 5.04
CA LEU A 38 10.62 1.45 4.91
C LEU A 38 9.53 0.55 4.32
N ILE A 39 9.91 -0.43 3.50
CA ILE A 39 8.98 -1.36 2.86
C ILE A 39 9.45 -2.81 2.97
N SER A 40 8.52 -3.74 2.90
CA SER A 40 8.75 -5.19 2.81
C SER A 40 8.07 -5.75 1.56
N ALA A 41 8.70 -6.73 0.89
CA ALA A 41 8.04 -7.44 -0.19
C ALA A 41 6.81 -8.17 0.37
N VAL A 42 5.66 -8.00 -0.27
CA VAL A 42 4.53 -8.87 -0.02
C VAL A 42 4.86 -10.17 -0.73
N GLU A 43 5.16 -11.23 0.02
CA GLU A 43 5.16 -12.57 -0.55
C GLU A 43 3.75 -12.80 -1.10
N ALA A 44 3.68 -13.11 -2.39
CA ALA A 44 2.43 -13.21 -3.13
C ALA A 44 1.66 -14.47 -2.69
N ASP A 45 1.02 -14.39 -1.52
CA ASP A 45 -0.07 -15.24 -1.13
C ASP A 45 -1.34 -14.37 -1.18
N GLU A 46 -1.95 -14.38 -2.36
CA GLU A 46 -3.24 -13.82 -2.76
C GLU A 46 -3.56 -12.32 -2.47
N PRO A 47 -4.06 -11.57 -3.47
CA PRO A 47 -4.58 -10.23 -3.26
C PRO A 47 -6.00 -10.27 -2.64
N GLU A 48 -6.14 -10.72 -1.39
CA GLU A 48 -7.38 -10.52 -0.61
C GLU A 48 -7.28 -9.25 0.24
N LYS A 49 -7.40 -8.09 -0.40
CA LYS A 49 -8.20 -6.94 0.08
C LYS A 49 -7.88 -5.68 -0.73
N PRO A 50 -8.82 -5.18 -1.55
CA PRO A 50 -9.04 -3.73 -1.56
C PRO A 50 -9.52 -3.35 -0.16
N VAL A 51 -8.69 -2.61 0.58
CA VAL A 51 -9.11 -1.98 1.82
C VAL A 51 -10.20 -0.96 1.46
N ALA A 52 -11.43 -1.35 1.74
CA ALA A 52 -12.61 -0.53 2.01
C ALA A 52 -12.65 0.84 1.34
N ALA A 53 -13.34 0.92 0.19
CA ALA A 53 -14.21 2.08 0.01
C ALA A 53 -15.29 1.97 1.10
N PRO A 54 -15.42 2.93 2.03
CA PRO A 54 -16.64 2.99 2.83
C PRO A 54 -17.77 3.25 1.85
N ALA A 55 -18.57 2.22 1.57
CA ALA A 55 -19.87 2.43 0.98
C ALA A 55 -20.62 3.41 1.88
N PRO A 56 -21.08 4.57 1.40
CA PRO A 56 -22.08 5.32 2.13
C PRO A 56 -23.39 4.56 2.00
N ALA A 57 -23.60 3.59 2.89
CA ALA A 57 -24.94 3.17 3.26
C ALA A 57 -25.57 4.30 4.10
N LYS A 58 -26.30 5.19 3.43
CA LYS A 58 -27.28 6.15 3.97
C LYS A 58 -28.04 6.71 2.76
N LYS A 59 -29.36 6.86 2.71
CA LYS A 59 -30.53 6.49 3.52
C LYS A 59 -31.70 7.04 2.67
N ALA A 60 -32.80 6.28 2.58
CA ALA A 60 -34.20 6.74 2.49
C ALA A 60 -34.68 7.78 1.44
N GLU A 61 -35.86 7.46 0.91
CA GLU A 61 -36.94 8.37 0.46
C GLU A 61 -36.72 9.20 -0.82
N LYS A 62 -37.41 8.83 -1.90
CA LYS A 62 -38.77 9.34 -2.20
C LYS A 62 -39.43 8.53 -3.32
#